data_AF-A0A9Q0AQW2-F1
#
_entry.id   AF-A0A9Q0AQW2-F1
#
_cell.length_a   1.000
_cell.length_b   1.000
_cell.length_c   1.000
_cell.angle_alpha   90.00
_cell.angle_beta   90.00
_cell.angle_gamma   90.00
#
_symmetry.space_group_name_H-M   'P 1'
#
loop_
_entity.id
_entity.type
_entity.pdbx_description
1 polymer ?
#
loop_
_entity_poly.entity_id
_entity_poly.type
_entity_poly.pdbx_seq_one_letter_code
_entity_poly.pdbx_strand_id
1 'polypeptide(L)'
;MSTKISNSSLIGLLVQLQICFAECGSSPTTGGCLASTASSTYSSFTYEQESTDRYAIPLTSPLSLPTFAPAFDAVSTLLPTSVVYTTYSLNRSATAVDDGLYGQSAYAALWVSLTYSQEPPFTTTASPTPVATSELIFPPPLPARPLNEDKSLRFPCDFIWGAAASAWQIEGGLQAEGRGPAVFDAIGSVGTVGMNDSNVADMSYFLYKQDIARLAALGIPNYSFSISWSRVVPFGTAGSPVNTQALEHYEDVIKTCYEYGVTPIATLMHIDSPFGIFDDMDAFPEHFLHYAKEVMTRFADRIPIWFTINEPNIAVPYVSRNYNIFTAQLKAHAEVYHWYKEVLNGTGRIATKFANNLAVPLDPTNQSHIDASIRYQEFTLGIMANPLFLGQQIPKAALQTPGLNLTALTDEEIKFINGSADFWAFDPYVAQFAYPPEEGYDACISNSSNPLWPVCVGTGNTQSNGWLMGAISDTYSMIAPQYVRQQLGYVWNVYKPSGIMVTEFGFPQIADSEQELRVQQFDFERSMYYQNFLTETLHAVHSDGVNVIGALAWSWIDNNEFGNFGHQYGMQTVNRTDGLFTRHYKRSIFDYVDFFHNYIAS
;
A
#
# COMPACT_ATOMS: atom_id res chain seq x y z
N MET A 1 -10.92 23.21 29.80
CA MET A 1 -10.77 24.49 30.55
C MET A 1 -11.52 25.57 29.79
N SER A 2 -12.53 26.20 30.39
CA SER A 2 -13.35 27.23 29.73
C SER A 2 -12.60 28.57 29.78
N THR A 3 -12.11 29.04 28.64
CA THR A 3 -11.45 30.35 28.51
C THR A 3 -12.47 31.36 27.99
N LYS A 4 -12.99 32.23 28.87
CA LYS A 4 -13.87 33.34 28.47
C LYS A 4 -13.04 34.47 27.86
N ILE A 5 -13.21 34.72 26.56
CA ILE A 5 -12.67 35.90 25.88
C ILE A 5 -13.76 36.98 25.86
N SER A 6 -13.53 38.13 26.50
CA SER A 6 -14.43 39.29 26.43
C SER A 6 -13.96 40.25 25.33
N ASN A 7 -14.71 40.34 24.22
CA ASN A 7 -14.41 41.28 23.14
C ASN A 7 -15.07 42.65 23.40
N SER A 8 -14.26 43.65 23.69
CA SER A 8 -14.66 45.07 23.71
C SER A 8 -13.89 45.86 22.65
N SER A 9 -13.80 45.41 21.39
CA SER A 9 -13.10 46.17 20.33
C SER A 9 -13.49 45.81 18.88
N LEU A 10 -14.74 45.43 18.61
CA LEU A 10 -15.13 45.01 17.26
C LEU A 10 -16.52 45.53 16.85
N ILE A 11 -16.80 46.80 17.12
CA ILE A 11 -17.99 47.49 16.57
C ILE A 11 -17.58 48.90 16.18
N GLY A 12 -17.25 49.06 14.90
CA GLY A 12 -16.81 50.35 14.38
C GLY A 12 -16.61 50.33 12.87
N LEU A 13 -17.47 49.64 12.11
CA LEU A 13 -17.65 49.86 10.67
C LEU A 13 -18.92 49.13 10.23
N LEU A 14 -19.68 49.73 9.32
CA LEU A 14 -20.98 49.29 8.76
C LEU A 14 -22.21 49.66 9.60
N VAL A 15 -22.91 50.73 9.21
CA VAL A 15 -24.11 50.67 8.35
C VAL A 15 -24.60 52.12 8.13
N GLN A 16 -24.48 52.61 6.90
CA GLN A 16 -25.31 53.71 6.38
C GLN A 16 -25.73 53.33 4.96
N LEU A 17 -26.87 52.65 4.83
CA LEU A 17 -27.64 52.57 3.59
C LEU A 17 -29.12 52.48 3.98
N GLN A 18 -29.78 53.64 4.05
CA GLN A 18 -31.23 53.75 4.11
C GLN A 18 -31.78 53.65 2.69
N ILE A 19 -32.58 52.62 2.41
CA ILE A 19 -33.44 52.57 1.22
C ILE A 19 -34.85 52.97 1.67
N CYS A 20 -35.30 54.14 1.23
CA CYS A 20 -36.68 54.59 1.34
C CYS A 20 -37.52 53.93 0.24
N PHE A 21 -38.59 53.22 0.60
CA PHE A 21 -39.71 52.96 -0.32
C PHE A 21 -40.75 54.07 -0.13
N ALA A 22 -40.94 54.87 -1.17
CA ALA A 22 -42.02 55.85 -1.25
C ALA A 22 -43.07 55.34 -2.25
N GLU A 23 -44.23 54.92 -1.74
CA GLU A 23 -45.46 54.87 -2.51
C GLU A 23 -46.55 55.62 -1.74
N CYS A 24 -46.92 56.80 -2.23
CA CYS A 24 -48.30 57.21 -2.54
C CYS A 24 -48.34 58.72 -2.82
N GLY A 25 -49.18 59.08 -3.79
CA GLY A 25 -49.31 60.42 -4.32
C GLY A 25 -49.89 61.47 -3.37
N SER A 26 -49.85 62.70 -3.88
CA SER A 26 -50.45 63.95 -3.38
C SER A 26 -49.91 64.49 -2.04
N SER A 27 -49.14 65.58 -2.15
CA SER A 27 -48.89 66.57 -1.11
C SER A 27 -49.80 67.79 -1.35
N PRO A 28 -49.98 68.76 -0.42
CA PRO A 28 -49.53 68.81 0.98
C PRO A 28 -50.61 69.26 1.97
N THR A 29 -50.65 68.63 3.15
CA THR A 29 -50.92 69.39 4.39
C THR A 29 -49.88 68.99 5.43
N THR A 30 -49.24 70.02 5.98
CA THR A 30 -48.15 69.99 6.96
C THR A 30 -48.51 69.20 8.22
N GLY A 31 -47.86 68.06 8.41
CA GLY A 31 -47.82 67.31 9.67
C GLY A 31 -46.38 66.89 9.96
N GLY A 32 -45.85 67.30 11.11
CA GLY A 32 -44.45 67.08 11.48
C GLY A 32 -44.09 65.59 11.56
N CYS A 33 -42.97 65.21 10.95
CA CYS A 33 -42.33 63.92 11.20
C CYS A 33 -41.78 63.90 12.62
N LEU A 34 -42.43 63.13 13.51
CA LEU A 34 -41.79 62.67 14.74
C LEU A 34 -40.67 61.70 14.35
N ALA A 35 -39.42 62.07 14.63
CA ALA A 35 -38.30 61.16 14.50
C ALA A 35 -38.46 60.05 15.53
N SER A 36 -38.95 58.87 15.11
CA SER A 36 -38.81 57.67 15.93
C SER A 36 -37.36 57.20 15.81
N THR A 37 -36.52 57.55 16.77
CA THR A 37 -35.25 56.86 16.97
C THR A 37 -35.58 55.43 17.38
N ALA A 38 -35.49 54.48 16.44
CA ALA A 38 -35.56 53.07 16.77
C ALA A 38 -34.40 52.75 17.72
N SER A 39 -34.71 52.46 18.98
CA SER A 39 -33.72 51.98 19.95
C SER A 39 -33.55 50.49 19.73
N SER A 40 -32.43 50.08 19.12
CA SER A 40 -32.01 48.68 19.11
C SER A 40 -31.32 48.35 20.42
N THR A 41 -31.95 47.49 21.23
CA THR A 41 -31.33 46.90 22.42
C THR A 41 -30.56 45.65 22.00
N TYR A 42 -29.23 45.69 22.16
CA TYR A 42 -28.36 44.52 22.02
C TYR A 42 -28.01 43.99 23.42
N SER A 43 -28.30 42.73 23.67
CA SER A 43 -27.82 42.02 24.86
C SER A 43 -26.48 41.36 24.57
N SER A 44 -25.58 41.31 25.56
CA SER A 44 -24.40 40.46 25.48
C SER A 44 -24.83 39.01 25.31
N PHE A 45 -24.28 38.32 24.31
CA PHE A 45 -24.34 36.87 24.23
C PHE A 45 -23.00 36.30 24.65
N THR A 46 -23.03 35.15 25.31
CA THR A 46 -21.85 34.32 25.58
C THR A 46 -22.04 33.00 24.86
N TYR A 47 -20.98 32.54 24.20
CA TYR A 47 -20.90 31.18 23.69
C TYR A 47 -19.92 30.40 24.57
N GLU A 48 -20.24 29.13 24.80
CA GLU A 48 -19.32 28.17 25.40
C GLU A 48 -18.84 27.25 24.27
N GLN A 49 -17.53 27.07 24.16
CA GLN A 49 -16.98 26.11 23.21
C GLN A 49 -17.11 24.73 23.85
N GLU A 50 -18.09 23.95 23.39
CA GLU A 50 -18.17 22.52 23.69
C GLU A 50 -16.95 21.84 23.04
N SER A 51 -15.97 21.39 23.83
CA SER A 51 -14.96 20.44 23.36
C SER A 51 -15.18 19.09 24.03
N THR A 52 -15.34 18.05 23.22
CA THR A 52 -15.42 16.65 23.63
C THR A 52 -14.17 15.93 23.14
N ASP A 53 -13.01 16.52 23.39
CA ASP A 53 -11.74 16.05 22.85
C ASP A 53 -11.53 14.58 23.24
N ARG A 54 -11.45 13.73 22.22
CA ARG A 54 -11.14 12.31 22.36
C ARG A 54 -9.71 12.11 21.89
N TYR A 55 -8.98 11.22 22.55
CA TYR A 55 -7.57 10.96 22.26
C TYR A 55 -7.40 9.54 21.73
N ALA A 56 -6.45 9.37 20.82
CA ALA A 56 -5.97 8.04 20.43
C ALA A 56 -5.42 7.30 21.65
N ILE A 57 -5.56 5.97 21.64
CA ILE A 57 -5.10 5.11 22.71
C ILE A 57 -3.83 4.41 22.20
N PRO A 58 -2.65 4.73 22.75
CA PRO A 58 -1.42 4.07 22.36
C PRO A 58 -1.47 2.56 22.64
N LEU A 59 -0.74 1.79 21.84
CA LEU A 59 -0.56 0.36 22.11
C LEU A 59 0.12 0.13 23.46
N THR A 60 -0.19 -1.02 24.06
CA THR A 60 0.59 -1.52 25.19
C THR A 60 1.95 -1.99 24.69
N SER A 61 3.02 -1.58 25.38
CA SER A 61 4.39 -1.93 25.02
C SER A 61 5.24 -2.29 26.25
N PRO A 62 6.29 -3.11 26.09
CA PRO A 62 6.64 -3.86 24.88
C PRO A 62 5.69 -5.05 24.65
N LEU A 63 5.55 -5.48 23.40
CA LEU A 63 4.83 -6.72 23.08
C LEU A 63 5.68 -7.93 23.51
N SER A 64 5.04 -8.95 24.08
CA SER A 64 5.71 -10.24 24.32
C SER A 64 6.17 -10.80 22.97
N LEU A 65 7.39 -11.34 22.88
CA LEU A 65 7.92 -11.95 21.65
C LEU A 65 7.42 -13.40 21.52
N PRO A 66 6.36 -13.69 20.75
CA PRO A 66 6.06 -15.06 20.33
C PRO A 66 7.16 -15.58 19.40
N THR A 67 7.28 -16.89 19.30
CA THR A 67 8.20 -17.54 18.35
C THR A 67 7.43 -18.25 17.23
N PHE A 68 7.77 -17.96 15.98
CA PHE A 68 7.15 -18.53 14.78
C PHE A 68 8.09 -19.40 13.94
N ALA A 69 9.32 -19.58 14.39
CA ALA A 69 10.35 -20.46 13.84
C ALA A 69 11.46 -20.61 14.90
N PRO A 70 12.34 -21.61 14.80
CA PRO A 70 13.51 -21.69 15.67
C PRO A 70 14.36 -20.41 15.58
N ALA A 71 14.91 -19.97 16.71
CA ALA A 71 15.78 -18.80 16.78
C ALA A 71 17.04 -18.98 15.93
N PHE A 72 17.61 -17.87 15.42
CA PHE A 72 18.74 -17.87 14.48
C PHE A 72 19.90 -18.79 14.91
N ASP A 73 20.32 -18.75 16.17
CA ASP A 73 21.44 -19.58 16.67
C ASP A 73 21.20 -21.09 16.46
N ALA A 74 19.94 -21.55 16.51
CA ALA A 74 19.57 -22.95 16.35
C ALA A 74 19.51 -23.40 14.87
N VAL A 75 19.35 -22.45 13.93
CA VAL A 75 19.15 -22.74 12.50
C VAL A 75 20.16 -22.06 11.59
N SER A 76 21.14 -21.34 12.14
CA SER A 76 22.21 -20.67 11.39
C SER A 76 22.99 -21.63 10.48
N THR A 77 23.08 -22.91 10.84
CA THR A 77 23.71 -23.97 10.03
C THR A 77 22.92 -24.37 8.78
N LEU A 78 21.67 -23.91 8.63
CA LEU A 78 20.90 -24.05 7.39
C LEU A 78 21.45 -23.13 6.28
N LEU A 79 22.18 -22.09 6.65
CA LEU A 79 22.90 -21.23 5.71
C LEU A 79 24.23 -21.87 5.33
N PRO A 80 24.63 -21.85 4.04
CA PRO A 80 25.91 -22.42 3.63
C PRO A 80 27.09 -21.74 4.32
N THR A 81 28.08 -22.53 4.76
CA THR A 81 29.31 -21.99 5.38
C THR A 81 30.17 -21.18 4.40
N SER A 82 29.86 -21.25 3.10
CA SER A 82 30.51 -20.48 2.03
C SER A 82 29.94 -19.06 1.85
N VAL A 83 28.84 -18.71 2.53
CA VAL A 83 28.27 -17.35 2.46
C VAL A 83 29.25 -16.36 3.07
N VAL A 84 29.58 -15.31 2.32
CA VAL A 84 30.45 -14.24 2.77
C VAL A 84 29.58 -13.08 3.25
N TYR A 85 29.73 -12.70 4.51
CA TYR A 85 29.12 -11.49 5.06
C TYR A 85 30.11 -10.34 4.97
N THR A 86 29.69 -9.21 4.40
CA THR A 86 30.55 -8.06 4.12
C THR A 86 29.78 -6.74 4.24
N THR A 87 30.48 -5.64 3.99
CA THR A 87 29.94 -4.29 3.88
C THR A 87 30.51 -3.63 2.63
N TYR A 88 29.71 -2.85 1.92
CA TYR A 88 30.15 -2.08 0.77
C TYR A 88 30.00 -0.58 1.02
N SER A 89 30.80 0.22 0.33
CA SER A 89 30.69 1.68 0.38
C SER A 89 30.87 2.21 -1.03
N LEU A 90 29.87 2.94 -1.52
CA LEU A 90 29.87 3.37 -2.91
C LEU A 90 30.98 4.41 -3.15
N ASN A 91 32.01 3.99 -3.88
CA ASN A 91 32.99 4.90 -4.47
C ASN A 91 32.87 4.82 -6.00
N ARG A 92 32.13 5.78 -6.59
CA ARG A 92 31.87 5.83 -8.04
C ARG A 92 33.14 5.90 -8.90
N SER A 93 34.28 6.32 -8.34
CA SER A 93 35.54 6.42 -9.07
C SER A 93 36.35 5.12 -9.10
N ALA A 94 36.00 4.14 -8.26
CA ALA A 94 36.76 2.90 -8.10
C ALA A 94 36.09 1.74 -8.85
N THR A 95 35.87 1.86 -10.16
CA THR A 95 35.16 0.83 -10.95
C THR A 95 36.05 -0.06 -11.82
N ALA A 96 37.37 0.21 -11.83
CA ALA A 96 38.31 -0.42 -12.75
C ALA A 96 39.45 -1.21 -12.06
N VAL A 97 39.35 -1.44 -10.75
CA VAL A 97 40.31 -2.29 -10.03
C VAL A 97 39.83 -3.73 -10.08
N ASP A 98 40.72 -4.66 -10.44
CA ASP A 98 40.44 -6.10 -10.32
C ASP A 98 40.59 -6.51 -8.84
N ASP A 99 39.48 -6.43 -8.10
CA ASP A 99 39.37 -6.79 -6.68
C ASP A 99 38.49 -8.04 -6.46
N GLY A 100 38.36 -8.86 -7.50
CA GLY A 100 37.56 -10.09 -7.52
C GLY A 100 36.12 -9.88 -7.96
N LEU A 101 35.40 -10.99 -8.15
CA LEU A 101 34.05 -11.00 -8.75
C LEU A 101 33.03 -10.15 -7.98
N TYR A 102 33.19 -10.04 -6.65
CA TYR A 102 32.30 -9.32 -5.75
C TYR A 102 33.04 -8.28 -4.90
N GLY A 103 34.17 -7.76 -5.40
CA GLY A 103 34.94 -6.72 -4.71
C GLY A 103 34.23 -5.36 -4.73
N GLN A 104 34.86 -4.34 -4.14
CA GLN A 104 34.30 -2.99 -4.05
C GLN A 104 34.13 -2.36 -5.43
N SER A 105 34.99 -2.70 -6.39
CA SER A 105 34.94 -2.17 -7.74
C SER A 105 33.83 -2.79 -8.56
N ALA A 106 33.61 -4.10 -8.40
CA ALA A 106 32.44 -4.78 -8.96
C ALA A 106 31.12 -4.22 -8.38
N TYR A 107 31.08 -3.96 -7.07
CA TYR A 107 29.93 -3.31 -6.43
C TYR A 107 29.70 -1.89 -6.96
N ALA A 108 30.75 -1.07 -7.05
CA ALA A 108 30.65 0.28 -7.61
C ALA A 108 30.20 0.26 -9.07
N ALA A 109 30.59 -0.76 -9.84
CA ALA A 109 30.20 -0.94 -11.23
C ALA A 109 28.69 -1.16 -11.41
N LEU A 110 28.01 -1.75 -10.42
CA LEU A 110 26.54 -1.91 -10.44
C LEU A 110 25.82 -0.55 -10.56
N TRP A 111 26.40 0.50 -9.98
CA TRP A 111 25.79 1.82 -9.87
C TRP A 111 26.14 2.78 -11.02
N VAL A 112 27.01 2.40 -11.95
CA VAL A 112 27.59 3.31 -12.96
C VAL A 112 26.54 3.89 -13.92
N SER A 113 25.50 3.12 -14.25
CA SER A 113 24.43 3.56 -15.15
C SER A 113 23.39 4.45 -14.48
N LEU A 114 23.42 4.59 -13.14
CA LEU A 114 22.40 5.30 -12.38
C LEU A 114 22.96 6.58 -11.76
N THR A 115 22.29 7.69 -12.05
CA THR A 115 22.64 9.01 -11.52
C THR A 115 21.53 9.51 -10.63
N TYR A 116 21.89 10.14 -9.51
CA TYR A 116 20.97 10.83 -8.62
C TYR A 116 21.51 12.24 -8.39
N SER A 117 20.59 13.18 -8.21
CA SER A 117 20.84 14.61 -8.00
C SER A 117 20.65 15.03 -6.55
N GLN A 118 19.89 14.25 -5.78
CA GLN A 118 19.65 14.48 -4.37
C GLN A 118 20.47 13.53 -3.52
N GLU A 119 21.03 14.06 -2.45
CA GLU A 119 21.69 13.27 -1.41
C GLU A 119 20.81 13.22 -0.17
N PRO A 120 20.81 12.11 0.60
CA PRO A 120 20.11 12.05 1.87
C PRO A 120 20.55 13.19 2.80
N PRO A 121 19.62 13.99 3.36
CA PRO A 121 19.96 15.12 4.23
C PRO A 121 20.62 14.70 5.55
N PHE A 122 20.44 13.43 5.94
CA PHE A 122 21.08 12.79 7.09
C PHE A 122 21.26 11.30 6.79
N THR A 123 22.27 10.70 7.38
CA THR A 123 22.64 9.28 7.17
C THR A 123 22.83 8.55 8.50
N THR A 124 22.15 9.01 9.54
CA THR A 124 22.18 8.40 10.87
C THR A 124 20.75 8.18 11.33
N THR A 125 20.47 6.97 11.83
CA THR A 125 19.16 6.62 12.38
C THR A 125 18.80 7.56 13.53
N ALA A 126 17.66 8.23 13.40
CA ALA A 126 17.15 9.15 14.40
C ALA A 126 16.71 8.39 15.67
N SER A 127 16.99 8.98 16.83
CA SER A 127 16.37 8.54 18.08
C SER A 127 14.92 9.00 18.10
N PRO A 128 13.95 8.12 18.42
CA PRO A 128 12.54 8.51 18.46
C PRO A 128 12.28 9.49 19.60
N THR A 129 11.39 10.44 19.37
CA THR A 129 10.86 11.38 20.36
C THR A 129 9.41 11.04 20.70
N PRO A 130 8.94 11.30 21.93
CA PRO A 130 7.55 11.08 22.30
C PRO A 130 6.60 11.90 21.42
N VAL A 131 5.55 11.25 20.90
CA VAL A 131 4.48 11.93 20.14
C VAL A 131 3.66 12.80 21.09
N ALA A 132 3.49 14.07 20.74
CA ALA A 132 2.77 15.02 21.59
C ALA A 132 1.28 14.64 21.72
N THR A 133 0.71 14.71 22.92
CA THR A 133 -0.72 14.41 23.15
C THR A 133 -1.64 15.33 22.33
N SER A 134 -1.19 16.54 21.99
CA SER A 134 -1.91 17.45 21.10
C SER A 134 -2.04 16.95 19.65
N GLU A 135 -1.13 16.07 19.20
CA GLU A 135 -1.22 15.42 17.89
C GLU A 135 -2.16 14.21 17.91
N LEU A 136 -2.57 13.74 19.09
CA LEU A 136 -3.39 12.52 19.24
C LEU A 136 -4.88 12.83 19.43
N ILE A 137 -5.30 14.09 19.24
CA ILE A 137 -6.69 14.51 19.36
C ILE A 137 -7.43 14.09 18.08
N PHE A 138 -8.54 13.38 18.26
CA PHE A 138 -9.42 13.03 17.16
C PHE A 138 -10.01 14.27 16.48
N PRO A 139 -10.10 14.28 15.13
CA PRO A 139 -10.79 15.32 14.42
C PRO A 139 -12.29 15.33 14.75
N PRO A 140 -13.01 16.44 14.48
CA PRO A 140 -14.45 16.49 14.64
C PRO A 140 -15.16 15.37 13.84
N PRO A 141 -16.32 14.86 14.33
CA PRO A 141 -17.06 13.80 13.64
C PRO A 141 -17.33 14.10 12.16
N LEU A 142 -17.38 13.05 11.33
CA LEU A 142 -17.73 13.19 9.91
C LEU A 142 -19.16 13.74 9.77
N PRO A 143 -19.41 14.66 8.81
CA PRO A 143 -20.75 15.19 8.55
C PRO A 143 -21.72 14.14 8.02
N ALA A 144 -21.22 13.06 7.43
CA ALA A 144 -21.99 11.91 6.96
C ALA A 144 -21.28 10.62 7.38
N ARG A 145 -22.05 9.63 7.83
CA ARG A 145 -21.56 8.29 8.16
C ARG A 145 -21.78 7.34 6.98
N PRO A 146 -21.10 6.19 6.91
CA PRO A 146 -21.32 5.19 5.86
C PRO A 146 -22.80 4.82 5.75
N LEU A 147 -23.26 4.62 4.51
CA LEU A 147 -24.61 4.13 4.25
C LEU A 147 -24.74 2.72 4.86
N ASN A 148 -25.85 2.48 5.57
CA ASN A 148 -26.16 1.18 6.19
C ASN A 148 -25.22 0.72 7.32
N GLU A 149 -24.68 1.65 8.12
CA GLU A 149 -23.93 1.34 9.34
C GLU A 149 -24.77 0.47 10.32
N ASP A 150 -24.49 -0.83 10.42
CA ASP A 150 -25.02 -1.71 11.47
C ASP A 150 -23.99 -1.86 12.60
N LYS A 151 -24.22 -1.13 13.69
CA LYS A 151 -23.39 -1.11 14.89
C LYS A 151 -23.40 -2.41 15.68
N SER A 152 -24.12 -3.45 15.26
CA SER A 152 -24.06 -4.78 15.87
C SER A 152 -23.00 -5.68 15.23
N LEU A 153 -22.57 -5.40 13.99
CA LEU A 153 -21.61 -6.23 13.27
C LEU A 153 -20.19 -6.05 13.84
N ARG A 154 -19.42 -7.13 13.95
CA ARG A 154 -18.03 -7.10 14.40
C ARG A 154 -17.17 -8.04 13.58
N PHE A 155 -15.94 -7.63 13.25
CA PHE A 155 -14.88 -8.55 12.89
C PHE A 155 -14.51 -9.44 14.09
N PRO A 156 -13.97 -10.65 13.84
CA PRO A 156 -13.40 -11.50 14.88
C PRO A 156 -12.36 -10.77 15.75
N CYS A 157 -12.18 -11.20 16.99
CA CYS A 157 -11.21 -10.58 17.92
C CYS A 157 -9.76 -10.78 17.47
N ASP A 158 -9.49 -11.78 16.63
CA ASP A 158 -8.20 -12.09 16.01
C ASP A 158 -8.05 -11.50 14.60
N PHE A 159 -8.93 -10.58 14.18
CA PHE A 159 -8.82 -9.91 12.88
C PHE A 159 -7.55 -9.06 12.78
N ILE A 160 -6.77 -9.29 11.73
CA ILE A 160 -5.46 -8.65 11.53
C ILE A 160 -5.65 -7.32 10.81
N TRP A 161 -5.43 -6.20 11.49
CA TRP A 161 -5.51 -4.86 10.89
C TRP A 161 -4.28 -4.03 11.19
N GLY A 162 -3.97 -3.08 10.32
CA GLY A 162 -2.71 -2.35 10.39
C GLY A 162 -2.48 -1.48 9.18
N ALA A 163 -1.23 -1.06 8.96
CA ALA A 163 -0.88 -0.27 7.81
C ALA A 163 0.37 -0.84 7.10
N ALA A 164 0.41 -0.64 5.79
CA ALA A 164 1.44 -1.17 4.91
C ALA A 164 2.33 -0.06 4.33
N ALA A 165 3.56 -0.44 3.96
CA ALA A 165 4.48 0.30 3.13
C ALA A 165 5.47 -0.66 2.44
N SER A 166 6.25 -0.16 1.49
CA SER A 166 7.30 -0.91 0.81
C SER A 166 8.65 -0.20 0.86
N ALA A 167 9.73 -0.98 0.93
CA ALA A 167 11.10 -0.51 1.13
C ALA A 167 11.47 0.60 0.15
N TRP A 168 11.39 0.33 -1.16
CA TRP A 168 11.80 1.30 -2.17
C TRP A 168 10.99 2.61 -2.13
N GLN A 169 9.70 2.53 -1.76
CA GLN A 169 8.82 3.68 -1.76
C GLN A 169 9.02 4.62 -0.56
N ILE A 170 9.42 4.09 0.62
CA ILE A 170 9.53 4.90 1.84
C ILE A 170 10.94 5.06 2.40
N GLU A 171 11.86 4.12 2.14
CA GLU A 171 13.14 4.06 2.87
C GLU A 171 14.07 5.21 2.49
N GLY A 172 14.31 5.41 1.19
CA GLY A 172 15.38 6.29 0.72
C GLY A 172 16.77 5.76 1.09
N GLY A 173 17.81 6.59 0.95
CA GLY A 173 19.19 6.15 1.13
C GLY A 173 19.53 4.99 0.17
N LEU A 174 19.16 5.13 -1.10
CA LEU A 174 19.28 4.05 -2.09
C LEU A 174 20.74 3.65 -2.34
N GLN A 175 21.68 4.56 -2.07
CA GLN A 175 23.13 4.35 -2.22
C GLN A 175 23.87 4.16 -0.89
N ALA A 176 23.14 4.07 0.22
CA ALA A 176 23.71 3.96 1.56
C ALA A 176 24.02 2.49 1.94
N GLU A 177 25.02 2.32 2.80
CA GLU A 177 25.28 1.08 3.56
C GLU A 177 25.30 -0.19 2.72
N GLY A 178 25.92 -0.11 1.54
CA GLY A 178 26.21 -1.27 0.71
C GLY A 178 25.02 -1.84 -0.09
N ARG A 179 23.91 -1.11 -0.19
CA ARG A 179 22.78 -1.47 -1.06
C ARG A 179 23.20 -1.55 -2.54
N GLY A 180 22.83 -2.61 -3.24
CA GLY A 180 22.91 -2.70 -4.70
C GLY A 180 21.67 -2.11 -5.41
N PRO A 181 21.73 -1.87 -6.73
CA PRO A 181 20.61 -1.35 -7.47
C PRO A 181 19.51 -2.40 -7.73
N ALA A 182 18.26 -2.00 -7.58
CA ALA A 182 17.05 -2.72 -7.93
C ALA A 182 16.45 -2.19 -9.24
N VAL A 183 15.49 -2.91 -9.82
CA VAL A 183 14.81 -2.53 -11.07
C VAL A 183 14.17 -1.14 -11.04
N PHE A 184 13.53 -0.75 -9.93
CA PHE A 184 12.91 0.57 -9.81
C PHE A 184 13.90 1.72 -9.62
N ASP A 185 15.14 1.44 -9.24
CA ASP A 185 16.19 2.46 -9.17
C ASP A 185 16.45 3.10 -10.54
N ALA A 186 16.23 2.37 -11.63
CA ALA A 186 16.28 2.94 -12.98
C ALA A 186 15.19 4.00 -13.19
N ILE A 187 13.96 3.74 -12.73
CA ILE A 187 12.84 4.69 -12.82
C ILE A 187 13.13 5.93 -11.98
N GLY A 188 13.61 5.73 -10.76
CA GLY A 188 13.91 6.80 -9.81
C GLY A 188 15.21 7.57 -10.06
N SER A 189 15.98 7.20 -11.08
CA SER A 189 17.24 7.86 -11.43
C SER A 189 17.04 9.12 -12.27
N VAL A 190 17.98 10.06 -12.15
CA VAL A 190 18.04 11.29 -12.95
C VAL A 190 18.19 10.91 -14.42
N GLY A 191 17.19 11.29 -15.22
CA GLY A 191 17.16 11.02 -16.65
C GLY A 191 15.82 10.46 -17.14
N THR A 192 15.01 9.91 -16.23
CA THR A 192 13.65 9.46 -16.56
C THR A 192 12.69 10.64 -16.64
N VAL A 193 12.17 10.92 -17.83
CA VAL A 193 11.27 12.06 -18.07
C VAL A 193 9.99 11.90 -17.24
N GLY A 194 9.67 12.91 -16.44
CA GLY A 194 8.45 12.94 -15.62
C GLY A 194 8.55 12.23 -14.27
N MET A 195 9.71 11.64 -13.94
CA MET A 195 9.95 10.99 -12.65
C MET A 195 10.84 11.83 -11.75
N ASN A 196 10.63 11.69 -10.44
CA ASN A 196 11.42 12.34 -9.41
C ASN A 196 12.59 11.48 -8.97
N ASP A 197 13.63 12.16 -8.50
CA ASP A 197 14.77 11.52 -7.84
C ASP A 197 14.31 10.75 -6.60
N SER A 198 14.52 9.43 -6.62
CA SER A 198 14.04 8.52 -5.56
C SER A 198 15.11 8.21 -4.52
N ASN A 199 16.34 8.75 -4.62
CA ASN A 199 17.42 8.43 -3.69
C ASN A 199 17.06 8.77 -2.23
N VAL A 200 16.25 9.81 -2.04
CA VAL A 200 15.86 10.31 -0.71
C VAL A 200 14.53 9.73 -0.24
N ALA A 201 13.58 9.47 -1.15
CA ALA A 201 12.22 9.03 -0.85
C ALA A 201 11.60 9.79 0.35
N ASP A 202 11.27 9.08 1.45
CA ASP A 202 10.74 9.67 2.68
C ASP A 202 11.68 9.54 3.88
N MET A 203 12.92 9.11 3.65
CA MET A 203 13.96 8.93 4.67
C MET A 203 13.60 7.94 5.79
N SER A 204 12.63 7.03 5.57
CA SER A 204 12.22 6.05 6.58
C SER A 204 13.33 5.08 6.94
N TYR A 205 14.35 4.88 6.08
CA TYR A 205 15.54 4.09 6.43
C TYR A 205 16.25 4.61 7.69
N PHE A 206 16.20 5.92 7.90
CA PHE A 206 16.80 6.58 9.06
C PHE A 206 15.75 7.09 10.07
N LEU A 207 14.46 7.09 9.72
CA LEU A 207 13.35 7.57 10.57
C LEU A 207 12.43 6.46 11.10
N TYR A 208 12.63 5.19 10.73
CA TYR A 208 11.72 4.08 11.07
C TYR A 208 11.39 3.99 12.57
N LYS A 209 12.32 4.34 13.47
CA LYS A 209 12.04 4.34 14.91
C LYS A 209 10.97 5.35 15.31
N GLN A 210 11.05 6.55 14.75
CA GLN A 210 10.05 7.59 14.98
C GLN A 210 8.73 7.23 14.30
N ASP A 211 8.78 6.65 13.09
CA ASP A 211 7.62 6.24 12.33
C ASP A 211 6.83 5.13 13.04
N ILE A 212 7.51 4.08 13.52
CA ILE A 212 6.90 3.00 14.34
C ILE A 212 6.31 3.57 15.64
N ALA A 213 7.02 4.48 16.32
CA ALA A 213 6.51 5.13 17.53
C ALA A 213 5.22 5.93 17.26
N ARG A 214 5.09 6.53 16.08
CA ARG A 214 3.87 7.25 15.64
C ARG A 214 2.70 6.30 15.38
N LEU A 215 2.92 5.19 14.70
CA LEU A 215 1.89 4.14 14.51
C LEU A 215 1.40 3.60 15.86
N ALA A 216 2.32 3.30 16.77
CA ALA A 216 2.00 2.82 18.11
C ALA A 216 1.23 3.84 18.95
N ALA A 217 1.58 5.13 18.86
CA ALA A 217 0.90 6.21 19.58
C ALA A 217 -0.58 6.37 19.17
N LEU A 218 -0.91 6.01 17.92
CA LEU A 218 -2.29 5.98 17.43
C LEU A 218 -3.03 4.67 17.77
N GLY A 219 -2.33 3.61 18.14
CA GLY A 219 -2.93 2.31 18.43
C GLY A 219 -2.96 1.34 17.23
N ILE A 220 -2.14 1.53 16.20
CA ILE A 220 -2.11 0.66 15.00
C ILE A 220 -1.28 -0.61 15.29
N PRO A 221 -1.89 -1.81 15.41
CA PRO A 221 -1.24 -2.96 16.02
C PRO A 221 -0.31 -3.75 15.10
N ASN A 222 -0.46 -3.62 13.77
CA ASN A 222 0.38 -4.32 12.80
C ASN A 222 1.02 -3.34 11.82
N TYR A 223 2.32 -3.54 11.54
CA TYR A 223 3.06 -2.81 10.52
C TYR A 223 3.56 -3.78 9.45
N SER A 224 3.06 -3.63 8.23
CA SER A 224 3.50 -4.39 7.07
C SER A 224 4.55 -3.62 6.30
N PHE A 225 5.75 -4.18 6.17
CA PHE A 225 6.87 -3.60 5.41
C PHE A 225 7.42 -4.63 4.42
N SER A 226 8.21 -4.17 3.45
CA SER A 226 9.03 -5.07 2.64
C SER A 226 10.51 -4.96 3.00
N ILE A 227 11.26 -6.01 2.73
CA ILE A 227 12.71 -6.08 2.90
C ILE A 227 13.33 -5.91 1.53
N SER A 228 14.23 -4.94 1.38
CA SER A 228 14.87 -4.68 0.09
C SER A 228 15.88 -5.79 -0.23
N TRP A 229 15.57 -6.63 -1.23
CA TRP A 229 16.47 -7.70 -1.67
C TRP A 229 17.85 -7.14 -2.02
N SER A 230 17.91 -6.06 -2.80
CA SER A 230 19.18 -5.46 -3.20
C SER A 230 19.96 -4.82 -2.03
N ARG A 231 19.33 -4.56 -0.87
CA ARG A 231 20.08 -4.22 0.35
C ARG A 231 20.78 -5.44 0.92
N VAL A 232 20.08 -6.56 1.05
CA VAL A 232 20.58 -7.77 1.72
C VAL A 232 21.58 -8.52 0.85
N VAL A 233 21.30 -8.68 -0.45
CA VAL A 233 22.16 -9.36 -1.43
C VAL A 233 22.43 -8.39 -2.58
N PRO A 234 23.48 -7.54 -2.50
CA PRO A 234 23.67 -6.42 -3.44
C PRO A 234 23.81 -6.81 -4.92
N PHE A 235 24.39 -7.99 -5.19
CA PHE A 235 24.51 -8.52 -6.55
C PHE A 235 23.30 -9.34 -6.99
N GLY A 236 22.38 -9.65 -6.07
CA GLY A 236 21.15 -10.40 -6.28
C GLY A 236 21.31 -11.90 -6.54
N THR A 237 22.49 -12.38 -6.92
CA THR A 237 22.71 -13.78 -7.30
C THR A 237 23.00 -14.68 -6.10
N ALA A 238 22.63 -15.96 -6.24
CA ALA A 238 22.95 -17.01 -5.28
C ALA A 238 24.48 -17.16 -5.13
N GLY A 239 24.95 -17.24 -3.88
CA GLY A 239 26.37 -17.37 -3.55
C GLY A 239 27.18 -16.08 -3.68
N SER A 240 26.53 -14.95 -3.98
CA SER A 240 27.17 -13.63 -3.82
C SER A 240 27.20 -13.20 -2.34
N PRO A 241 28.05 -12.22 -1.97
CA PRO A 241 28.13 -11.76 -0.59
C PRO A 241 26.85 -11.11 -0.07
N VAL A 242 26.59 -11.32 1.21
CA VAL A 242 25.47 -10.74 1.95
C VAL A 242 25.94 -9.49 2.69
N ASN A 243 25.15 -8.43 2.62
CA ASN A 243 25.44 -7.16 3.26
C ASN A 243 25.00 -7.19 4.74
N THR A 244 25.98 -7.09 5.64
CA THR A 244 25.75 -7.16 7.09
C THR A 244 24.92 -5.98 7.61
N GLN A 245 25.15 -4.77 7.07
CA GLN A 245 24.44 -3.56 7.52
C GLN A 245 22.94 -3.61 7.20
N ALA A 246 22.55 -4.23 6.09
CA ALA A 246 21.14 -4.46 5.77
C ALA A 246 20.46 -5.39 6.78
N LEU A 247 21.14 -6.48 7.17
CA LEU A 247 20.62 -7.40 8.18
C LEU A 247 20.48 -6.73 9.54
N GLU A 248 21.46 -5.92 9.94
CA GLU A 248 21.41 -5.12 11.17
C GLU A 248 20.27 -4.09 11.15
N HIS A 249 20.04 -3.43 10.01
CA HIS A 249 18.94 -2.49 9.83
C HIS A 249 17.57 -3.18 10.05
N TYR A 250 17.28 -4.27 9.34
CA TYR A 250 15.98 -4.94 9.46
C TYR A 250 15.80 -5.65 10.81
N GLU A 251 16.87 -6.12 11.43
CA GLU A 251 16.86 -6.59 12.82
C GLU A 251 16.38 -5.48 13.78
N ASP A 252 16.90 -4.26 13.65
CA ASP A 252 16.53 -3.13 14.51
C ASP A 252 15.11 -2.60 14.17
N VAL A 253 14.67 -2.66 12.91
CA VAL A 253 13.26 -2.38 12.52
C VAL A 253 12.30 -3.34 13.24
N ILE A 254 12.55 -4.65 13.16
CA ILE A 254 11.72 -5.68 13.79
C ILE A 254 11.72 -5.51 15.31
N LYS A 255 12.90 -5.33 15.92
CA LYS A 255 13.02 -5.09 17.35
C LYS A 255 12.25 -3.84 17.79
N THR A 256 12.34 -2.76 17.02
CA THR A 256 11.64 -1.52 17.31
C THR A 256 10.11 -1.70 17.25
N CYS A 257 9.59 -2.52 16.32
CA CYS A 257 8.16 -2.85 16.30
C CYS A 257 7.72 -3.43 17.65
N TYR A 258 8.40 -4.46 18.15
CA TYR A 258 8.08 -5.09 19.43
C TYR A 258 8.25 -4.16 20.63
N GLU A 259 9.29 -3.31 20.63
CA GLU A 259 9.51 -2.29 21.68
C GLU A 259 8.34 -1.31 21.81
N TYR A 260 7.66 -1.02 20.70
CA TYR A 260 6.50 -0.12 20.66
C TYR A 260 5.15 -0.83 20.65
N GLY A 261 5.12 -2.16 20.82
CA GLY A 261 3.87 -2.92 20.86
C GLY A 261 3.30 -3.29 19.49
N VAL A 262 4.02 -3.00 18.41
CA VAL A 262 3.60 -3.23 17.01
C VAL A 262 4.07 -4.62 16.56
N THR A 263 3.17 -5.37 15.92
CA THR A 263 3.49 -6.66 15.32
C THR A 263 4.01 -6.46 13.88
N PRO A 264 5.21 -6.96 13.54
CA PRO A 264 5.74 -6.86 12.19
C PRO A 264 5.11 -7.88 11.23
N ILE A 265 4.79 -7.45 10.02
CA ILE A 265 4.42 -8.30 8.87
C ILE A 265 5.43 -8.00 7.77
N ALA A 266 6.01 -9.01 7.14
CA ALA A 266 7.11 -8.79 6.19
C ALA A 266 6.80 -9.34 4.79
N THR A 267 7.12 -8.54 3.78
CA THR A 267 7.15 -8.95 2.37
C THR A 267 8.60 -9.12 1.92
N LEU A 268 8.96 -10.28 1.36
CA LEU A 268 10.34 -10.54 0.92
C LEU A 268 10.72 -9.70 -0.30
N MET A 269 9.83 -9.54 -1.28
CA MET A 269 10.07 -8.69 -2.45
C MET A 269 8.83 -7.89 -2.81
N HIS A 270 8.96 -6.57 -2.89
CA HIS A 270 7.89 -5.68 -3.35
C HIS A 270 8.28 -5.14 -4.73
N ILE A 271 8.25 -6.05 -5.72
CA ILE A 271 8.60 -5.84 -7.13
C ILE A 271 9.98 -5.20 -7.40
N ASP A 272 10.83 -5.08 -6.38
CA ASP A 272 12.13 -4.40 -6.35
C ASP A 272 13.31 -5.38 -6.43
N SER A 273 13.26 -6.33 -7.36
CA SER A 273 14.36 -7.28 -7.57
C SER A 273 15.66 -6.58 -7.99
N PRO A 274 16.84 -7.14 -7.67
CA PRO A 274 18.12 -6.64 -8.15
C PRO A 274 18.19 -6.61 -9.68
N PHE A 275 18.78 -5.54 -10.23
CA PHE A 275 18.76 -5.26 -11.67
C PHE A 275 19.31 -6.42 -12.53
N GLY A 276 20.37 -7.09 -12.06
CA GLY A 276 21.03 -8.18 -12.79
C GLY A 276 20.24 -9.49 -12.86
N ILE A 277 19.17 -9.65 -12.06
CA ILE A 277 18.36 -10.88 -11.99
C ILE A 277 17.07 -10.77 -12.79
N PHE A 278 16.65 -9.54 -13.08
CA PHE A 278 15.30 -9.26 -13.58
C PHE A 278 14.95 -9.97 -14.89
N ASP A 279 15.92 -10.19 -15.78
CA ASP A 279 15.68 -10.82 -17.08
C ASP A 279 15.97 -12.34 -17.09
N ASP A 280 16.56 -12.90 -16.03
CA ASP A 280 16.93 -14.32 -15.94
C ASP A 280 15.84 -15.15 -15.24
N MET A 281 14.82 -15.54 -16.00
CA MET A 281 13.66 -16.29 -15.48
C MET A 281 14.02 -17.70 -14.99
N ASP A 282 15.06 -18.31 -15.55
CA ASP A 282 15.44 -19.68 -15.22
C ASP A 282 16.21 -19.71 -13.89
N ALA A 283 17.06 -18.72 -13.63
CA ALA A 283 17.81 -18.60 -12.38
C ALA A 283 17.05 -17.84 -11.27
N PHE A 284 15.99 -17.09 -11.62
CA PHE A 284 15.20 -16.31 -10.66
C PHE A 284 14.79 -17.11 -9.40
N PRO A 285 14.23 -18.33 -9.50
CA PRO A 285 13.85 -19.11 -8.32
C PRO A 285 15.01 -19.42 -7.38
N GLU A 286 16.18 -19.77 -7.92
CA GLU A 286 17.38 -20.08 -7.13
C GLU A 286 17.88 -18.83 -6.38
N HIS A 287 17.98 -17.71 -7.09
CA HIS A 287 18.45 -16.44 -6.54
C HIS A 287 17.50 -15.90 -5.47
N PHE A 288 16.19 -15.97 -5.74
CA PHE A 288 15.18 -15.54 -4.77
C PHE A 288 15.18 -16.44 -3.52
N LEU A 289 15.31 -17.76 -3.68
CA LEU A 289 15.41 -18.68 -2.56
C LEU A 289 16.67 -18.43 -1.71
N HIS A 290 17.81 -18.13 -2.34
CA HIS A 290 19.04 -17.78 -1.61
C HIS A 290 18.81 -16.56 -0.70
N TYR A 291 18.24 -15.49 -1.26
CA TYR A 291 17.90 -14.29 -0.51
C TYR A 291 16.89 -14.57 0.62
N ALA A 292 15.81 -15.29 0.31
CA ALA A 292 14.80 -15.65 1.29
C ALA A 292 15.38 -16.44 2.47
N LYS A 293 16.32 -17.36 2.22
CA LYS A 293 17.02 -18.12 3.26
C LYS A 293 17.80 -17.21 4.21
N GLU A 294 18.57 -16.25 3.67
CA GLU A 294 19.34 -15.30 4.49
C GLU A 294 18.43 -14.46 5.40
N VAL A 295 17.30 -13.99 4.87
CA VAL A 295 16.33 -13.18 5.60
C VAL A 295 15.56 -14.00 6.63
N MET A 296 14.91 -15.07 6.20
CA MET A 296 13.98 -15.82 7.05
C MET A 296 14.71 -16.64 8.12
N THR A 297 15.92 -17.15 7.87
CA THR A 297 16.70 -17.83 8.94
C THR A 297 16.96 -16.89 10.13
N ARG A 298 17.03 -15.58 9.89
CA ARG A 298 17.32 -14.56 10.90
C ARG A 298 16.08 -14.02 11.59
N PHE A 299 14.99 -13.86 10.84
CA PHE A 299 13.85 -13.06 11.30
C PHE A 299 12.54 -13.84 11.44
N ALA A 300 12.45 -15.06 10.89
CA ALA A 300 11.22 -15.85 10.91
C ALA A 300 10.74 -16.21 12.31
N ASP A 301 11.65 -16.26 13.28
CA ASP A 301 11.29 -16.52 14.66
C ASP A 301 10.37 -15.43 15.23
N ARG A 302 10.42 -14.20 14.69
CA ARG A 302 9.70 -13.02 15.22
C ARG A 302 8.70 -12.43 14.24
N ILE A 303 8.43 -13.05 13.10
CA ILE A 303 7.46 -12.54 12.14
C ILE A 303 6.33 -13.57 11.94
N PRO A 304 5.09 -13.25 12.35
CA PRO A 304 3.95 -14.16 12.23
C PRO A 304 3.44 -14.34 10.81
N ILE A 305 3.60 -13.34 9.95
CA ILE A 305 3.01 -13.32 8.60
C ILE A 305 4.07 -12.87 7.60
N TRP A 306 4.24 -13.69 6.57
CA TRP A 306 5.16 -13.47 5.47
C TRP A 306 4.39 -13.38 4.15
N PHE A 307 4.80 -12.43 3.32
CA PHE A 307 4.45 -12.42 1.91
C PHE A 307 5.72 -12.65 1.09
N THR A 308 5.70 -13.58 0.14
CA THR A 308 6.89 -13.79 -0.70
C THR A 308 7.06 -12.65 -1.68
N ILE A 309 6.03 -12.38 -2.49
CA ILE A 309 6.09 -11.41 -3.57
C ILE A 309 4.84 -10.53 -3.52
N ASN A 310 5.03 -9.23 -3.62
CA ASN A 310 3.97 -8.27 -3.84
C ASN A 310 3.51 -8.28 -5.30
N GLU A 311 2.21 -8.39 -5.53
CA GLU A 311 1.56 -8.12 -6.81
C GLU A 311 2.20 -8.78 -8.05
N PRO A 312 2.68 -10.04 -7.99
CA PRO A 312 3.41 -10.64 -9.10
C PRO A 312 2.54 -10.78 -10.36
N ASN A 313 1.23 -10.93 -10.21
CA ASN A 313 0.29 -11.21 -11.29
C ASN A 313 0.03 -10.01 -12.22
N ILE A 314 0.43 -8.80 -11.84
CA ILE A 314 0.40 -7.63 -12.72
C ILE A 314 1.80 -7.21 -13.20
N ALA A 315 2.83 -8.03 -12.97
CA ALA A 315 4.17 -7.76 -13.49
C ALA A 315 4.18 -7.57 -15.02
N VAL A 316 3.21 -8.11 -15.75
CA VAL A 316 3.02 -7.85 -17.19
C VAL A 316 1.74 -7.02 -17.41
N PRO A 317 1.77 -5.90 -18.15
CA PRO A 317 2.91 -5.33 -18.88
C PRO A 317 3.76 -4.31 -18.10
N TYR A 318 3.46 -4.05 -16.82
CA TYR A 318 4.02 -2.90 -16.09
C TYR A 318 5.51 -3.01 -15.80
N VAL A 319 5.99 -4.23 -15.56
CA VAL A 319 7.36 -4.53 -15.15
C VAL A 319 8.10 -5.29 -16.26
N SER A 320 7.46 -6.29 -16.88
CA SER A 320 8.01 -7.10 -17.98
C SER A 320 7.02 -7.24 -19.14
N ARG A 321 7.52 -7.63 -20.32
CA ARG A 321 6.69 -8.13 -21.44
C ARG A 321 6.70 -9.66 -21.57
N ASN A 322 7.44 -10.34 -20.69
CA ASN A 322 7.63 -11.78 -20.74
C ASN A 322 6.67 -12.48 -19.77
N TYR A 323 5.67 -13.19 -20.28
CA TYR A 323 4.67 -13.89 -19.46
C TYR A 323 5.26 -15.07 -18.66
N ASN A 324 6.40 -15.63 -19.05
CA ASN A 324 7.07 -16.68 -18.27
C ASN A 324 7.56 -16.19 -16.89
N ILE A 325 7.58 -14.87 -16.64
CA ILE A 325 7.84 -14.32 -15.30
C ILE A 325 6.87 -14.86 -14.26
N PHE A 326 5.60 -15.08 -14.64
CA PHE A 326 4.61 -15.65 -13.74
C PHE A 326 4.99 -17.08 -13.33
N THR A 327 5.49 -17.89 -14.26
CA THR A 327 5.99 -19.24 -13.96
C THR A 327 7.22 -19.20 -13.06
N ALA A 328 8.19 -18.33 -13.34
CA ALA A 328 9.38 -18.17 -12.51
C ALA A 328 9.03 -17.74 -11.08
N GLN A 329 8.14 -16.75 -10.93
CA GLN A 329 7.68 -16.26 -9.63
C GLN A 329 6.85 -17.29 -8.86
N LEU A 330 5.99 -18.08 -9.53
CA LEU A 330 5.27 -19.19 -8.89
C LEU A 330 6.23 -20.25 -8.33
N LYS A 331 7.24 -20.65 -9.12
CA LYS A 331 8.26 -21.59 -8.67
C LYS A 331 9.05 -21.04 -7.49
N ALA A 332 9.50 -19.79 -7.59
CA ALA A 332 10.23 -19.10 -6.53
C ALA A 332 9.40 -19.02 -5.23
N HIS A 333 8.11 -18.70 -5.33
CA HIS A 333 7.18 -18.70 -4.20
C HIS A 333 7.06 -20.08 -3.56
N ALA A 334 6.84 -21.13 -4.36
CA ALA A 334 6.69 -22.50 -3.86
C ALA A 334 7.97 -23.01 -3.19
N GLU A 335 9.15 -22.74 -3.77
CA GLU A 335 10.45 -23.08 -3.18
C GLU A 335 10.64 -22.44 -1.79
N VAL A 336 10.30 -21.16 -1.65
CA VAL A 336 10.36 -20.45 -0.36
C VAL A 336 9.35 -21.02 0.63
N TYR A 337 8.12 -21.30 0.19
CA TYR A 337 7.09 -21.90 1.03
C TYR A 337 7.52 -23.24 1.61
N HIS A 338 7.95 -24.18 0.74
CA HIS A 338 8.37 -25.51 1.17
C HIS A 338 9.60 -25.45 2.06
N TRP A 339 10.60 -24.63 1.72
CA TRP A 339 11.76 -24.47 2.59
C TRP A 339 11.38 -23.88 3.97
N TYR A 340 10.52 -22.87 4.01
CA TYR A 340 10.05 -22.27 5.27
C TYR A 340 9.33 -23.28 6.15
N LYS A 341 8.36 -24.01 5.59
CA LYS A 341 7.53 -24.96 6.36
C LYS A 341 8.28 -26.23 6.74
N GLU A 342 9.08 -26.79 5.83
CA GLU A 342 9.60 -28.16 5.95
C GLU A 342 11.06 -28.21 6.42
N VAL A 343 11.86 -27.17 6.14
CA VAL A 343 13.29 -27.14 6.48
C VAL A 343 13.55 -26.20 7.65
N LEU A 344 13.06 -24.96 7.57
CA LEU A 344 13.19 -24.00 8.67
C LEU A 344 12.26 -24.33 9.85
N ASN A 345 11.22 -25.14 9.65
CA ASN A 345 10.17 -25.44 10.62
C ASN A 345 9.42 -24.18 11.10
N GLY A 346 9.12 -23.29 10.17
CA GLY A 346 8.31 -22.10 10.41
C GLY A 346 6.83 -22.44 10.65
N THR A 347 6.24 -21.86 11.69
CA THR A 347 4.83 -21.99 12.08
C THR A 347 4.00 -20.75 11.76
N GLY A 348 4.65 -19.65 11.38
CA GLY A 348 3.99 -18.46 10.85
C GLY A 348 3.25 -18.73 9.53
N ARG A 349 2.44 -17.77 9.12
CA ARG A 349 1.61 -17.85 7.92
C ARG A 349 2.33 -17.23 6.73
N ILE A 350 2.21 -17.81 5.55
CA ILE A 350 2.88 -17.36 4.34
C ILE A 350 1.94 -17.39 3.13
N ALA A 351 2.00 -16.34 2.31
CA ALA A 351 1.24 -16.22 1.07
C ALA A 351 2.00 -15.37 0.03
N THR A 352 1.41 -15.17 -1.14
CA THR A 352 1.82 -14.15 -2.12
C THR A 352 0.67 -13.16 -2.29
N LYS A 353 0.95 -11.85 -2.48
CA LYS A 353 -0.10 -10.82 -2.58
C LYS A 353 -0.51 -10.62 -4.04
N PHE A 354 -1.77 -10.78 -4.39
CA PHE A 354 -2.27 -10.51 -5.74
C PHE A 354 -2.74 -9.06 -5.91
N ALA A 355 -2.44 -8.42 -7.03
CA ALA A 355 -3.01 -7.12 -7.38
C ALA A 355 -4.19 -7.28 -8.32
N ASN A 356 -5.17 -6.38 -8.21
CA ASN A 356 -6.32 -6.39 -9.10
C ASN A 356 -7.10 -7.72 -9.00
N ASN A 357 -8.42 -7.69 -9.18
CA ASN A 357 -9.17 -8.89 -8.79
C ASN A 357 -10.50 -9.07 -9.48
N LEU A 358 -11.14 -8.02 -9.99
CA LEU A 358 -12.45 -8.16 -10.56
C LEU A 358 -12.72 -7.11 -11.62
N ALA A 359 -12.86 -7.57 -12.86
CA ALA A 359 -13.66 -6.89 -13.84
C ALA A 359 -15.03 -7.56 -13.94
N VAL A 360 -16.12 -6.81 -13.71
CA VAL A 360 -17.50 -7.26 -13.95
C VAL A 360 -17.90 -6.95 -15.39
N PRO A 361 -18.83 -7.70 -16.02
CA PRO A 361 -19.26 -7.37 -17.38
C PRO A 361 -19.89 -5.97 -17.45
N LEU A 362 -19.49 -5.15 -18.43
CA LEU A 362 -20.10 -3.83 -18.66
C LEU A 362 -21.60 -3.93 -18.99
N ASP A 363 -21.99 -4.98 -19.71
CA ASP A 363 -23.38 -5.37 -19.92
C ASP A 363 -23.59 -6.81 -19.43
N PRO A 364 -24.17 -7.02 -18.22
CA PRO A 364 -24.39 -8.36 -17.69
C PRO A 364 -25.48 -9.15 -18.43
N THR A 365 -26.20 -8.53 -19.37
CA THR A 365 -27.21 -9.21 -20.20
C THR A 365 -26.65 -9.68 -21.55
N ASN A 366 -25.41 -9.32 -21.87
CA ASN A 366 -24.74 -9.66 -23.12
C ASN A 366 -23.61 -10.67 -22.89
N GLN A 367 -23.69 -11.83 -23.55
CA GLN A 367 -22.74 -12.92 -23.39
C GLN A 367 -21.30 -12.51 -23.72
N SER A 368 -21.07 -11.65 -24.72
CA SER A 368 -19.69 -11.25 -25.07
C SER A 368 -19.01 -10.41 -23.99
N HIS A 369 -19.78 -9.65 -23.19
CA HIS A 369 -19.26 -8.90 -22.05
C HIS A 369 -19.00 -9.82 -20.85
N ILE A 370 -19.84 -10.85 -20.66
CA ILE A 370 -19.60 -11.91 -19.68
C ILE A 370 -18.30 -12.64 -20.04
N ASP A 371 -18.13 -13.05 -21.29
CA ASP A 371 -16.91 -13.71 -21.77
C ASP A 371 -15.67 -12.81 -21.59
N ALA A 372 -15.82 -11.50 -21.78
CA ALA A 372 -14.75 -10.53 -21.52
C ALA A 372 -14.35 -10.49 -20.05
N SER A 373 -15.33 -10.49 -19.13
CA SER A 373 -15.05 -10.54 -17.70
C SER A 373 -14.34 -11.84 -17.30
N ILE A 374 -14.74 -12.98 -17.87
CA ILE A 374 -14.09 -14.28 -17.61
C ILE A 374 -12.64 -14.27 -18.13
N ARG A 375 -12.43 -13.85 -19.39
CA ARG A 375 -11.10 -13.82 -20.01
C ARG A 375 -10.16 -12.87 -19.27
N TYR A 376 -10.66 -11.73 -18.79
CA TYR A 376 -9.90 -10.84 -17.93
C TYR A 376 -9.43 -11.58 -16.67
N GLN A 377 -10.33 -12.26 -15.96
CA GLN A 377 -9.97 -12.98 -14.74
C GLN A 377 -8.99 -14.13 -14.98
N GLU A 378 -9.11 -14.83 -16.10
CA GLU A 378 -8.16 -15.87 -16.50
C GLU A 378 -6.74 -15.31 -16.66
N PHE A 379 -6.59 -14.14 -17.26
CA PHE A 379 -5.27 -13.51 -17.45
C PHE A 379 -4.74 -12.83 -16.18
N THR A 380 -5.60 -12.11 -15.45
CA THR A 380 -5.20 -11.32 -14.29
C THR A 380 -4.93 -12.19 -13.06
N LEU A 381 -5.76 -13.20 -12.80
CA LEU A 381 -5.61 -14.09 -11.64
C LEU A 381 -5.30 -15.52 -12.06
N GLY A 382 -6.04 -16.06 -13.04
CA GLY A 382 -6.03 -17.48 -13.37
C GLY A 382 -4.66 -18.05 -13.73
N ILE A 383 -3.79 -17.29 -14.40
CA ILE A 383 -2.43 -17.74 -14.75
C ILE A 383 -1.65 -18.21 -13.52
N MET A 384 -1.78 -17.50 -12.40
CA MET A 384 -1.06 -17.82 -11.17
C MET A 384 -1.94 -18.53 -10.12
N ALA A 385 -3.18 -18.10 -9.97
CA ALA A 385 -4.08 -18.59 -8.94
C ALA A 385 -4.63 -20.00 -9.22
N ASN A 386 -4.79 -20.39 -10.50
CA ASN A 386 -5.27 -21.74 -10.82
C ASN A 386 -4.26 -22.83 -10.38
N PRO A 387 -2.96 -22.74 -10.72
CA PRO A 387 -1.96 -23.66 -10.18
C PRO A 387 -1.87 -23.62 -8.65
N LEU A 388 -1.86 -22.41 -8.07
CA LEU A 388 -1.59 -22.20 -6.65
C LEU A 388 -2.72 -22.69 -5.73
N PHE A 389 -3.98 -22.42 -6.05
CA PHE A 389 -5.12 -22.69 -5.17
C PHE A 389 -6.00 -23.85 -5.63
N LEU A 390 -6.02 -24.16 -6.93
CA LEU A 390 -6.89 -25.21 -7.48
C LEU A 390 -6.13 -26.47 -7.90
N GLY A 391 -4.79 -26.42 -7.95
CA GLY A 391 -3.97 -27.49 -8.54
C GLY A 391 -4.29 -27.73 -10.01
N GLN A 392 -4.66 -26.67 -10.72
CA GLN A 392 -5.05 -26.72 -12.14
C GLN A 392 -3.99 -26.06 -13.03
N GLN A 393 -4.00 -26.42 -14.31
CA GLN A 393 -3.15 -25.78 -15.31
C GLN A 393 -3.51 -24.29 -15.49
N ILE A 394 -2.53 -23.51 -15.96
CA ILE A 394 -2.71 -22.16 -16.50
C ILE A 394 -3.90 -22.15 -17.48
N PRO A 395 -4.77 -21.11 -17.47
CA PRO A 395 -5.94 -21.05 -18.33
C PRO A 395 -5.63 -21.27 -19.81
N LYS A 396 -6.47 -22.07 -20.47
CA LYS A 396 -6.34 -22.36 -21.92
C LYS A 396 -6.34 -21.08 -22.75
N ALA A 397 -7.14 -20.10 -22.34
CA ALA A 397 -7.21 -18.78 -22.98
C ALA A 397 -5.84 -18.09 -23.08
N ALA A 398 -4.98 -18.23 -22.07
CA ALA A 398 -3.62 -17.70 -22.08
C ALA A 398 -2.68 -18.60 -22.91
N LEU A 399 -2.65 -19.91 -22.62
CA LEU A 399 -1.76 -20.88 -23.29
C LEU A 399 -1.98 -20.99 -24.81
N GLN A 400 -3.19 -20.72 -25.30
CA GLN A 400 -3.54 -20.79 -26.72
C GLN A 400 -3.42 -19.44 -27.43
N THR A 401 -3.06 -18.35 -26.73
CA THR A 401 -2.87 -17.04 -27.37
C THR A 401 -1.57 -17.04 -28.18
N PRO A 402 -1.61 -16.91 -29.52
CA PRO A 402 -0.41 -17.01 -30.36
C PRO A 402 0.61 -15.92 -30.03
N GLY A 403 1.88 -16.30 -29.94
CA GLY A 403 2.98 -15.36 -29.67
C GLY A 403 3.11 -14.94 -28.21
N LEU A 404 2.25 -15.44 -27.31
CA LEU A 404 2.42 -15.25 -25.87
C LEU A 404 3.58 -16.11 -25.39
N ASN A 405 4.58 -15.49 -24.74
CA ASN A 405 5.72 -16.22 -24.17
C ASN A 405 5.32 -16.84 -22.83
N LEU A 406 4.46 -17.86 -22.87
CA LEU A 406 3.96 -18.60 -21.72
C LEU A 406 3.88 -20.09 -22.04
N THR A 407 4.56 -20.91 -21.26
CA THR A 407 4.54 -22.37 -21.41
C THR A 407 3.63 -23.03 -20.38
N ALA A 408 3.06 -24.18 -20.75
CA ALA A 408 2.29 -24.99 -19.81
C ALA A 408 3.22 -25.58 -18.74
N LEU A 409 2.71 -25.63 -17.50
CA LEU A 409 3.40 -26.29 -16.39
C LEU A 409 3.35 -27.82 -16.54
N THR A 410 4.37 -28.52 -16.06
CA THR A 410 4.31 -29.99 -15.93
C THR A 410 3.42 -30.41 -14.75
N ASP A 411 3.02 -31.69 -14.73
CA ASP A 411 2.21 -32.23 -13.62
C ASP A 411 2.97 -32.15 -12.28
N GLU A 412 4.29 -32.35 -12.30
CA GLU A 412 5.15 -32.19 -11.12
C GLU A 412 5.21 -30.74 -10.63
N GLU A 413 5.30 -29.77 -11.55
CA GLU A 413 5.31 -28.35 -11.21
C GLU A 413 3.97 -27.92 -10.59
N ILE A 414 2.84 -28.31 -11.19
CA ILE A 414 1.51 -28.03 -10.62
C ILE A 414 1.39 -28.65 -9.24
N LYS A 415 1.84 -29.90 -9.06
CA LYS A 415 1.78 -30.58 -7.77
C LYS A 415 2.62 -29.88 -6.70
N PHE A 416 3.80 -29.36 -7.07
CA PHE A 416 4.68 -28.63 -6.15
C PHE A 416 4.14 -27.24 -5.80
N ILE A 417 3.51 -26.55 -6.76
CA ILE A 417 2.95 -25.21 -6.54
C ILE A 417 1.63 -25.28 -5.75
N ASN A 418 0.80 -26.30 -5.98
CA ASN A 418 -0.53 -26.38 -5.40
C ASN A 418 -0.50 -26.43 -3.87
N GLY A 419 -1.24 -25.51 -3.24
CA GLY A 419 -1.36 -25.43 -1.78
C GLY A 419 -0.16 -24.80 -1.09
N SER A 420 0.77 -24.19 -1.83
CA SER A 420 1.93 -23.45 -1.28
C SER A 420 1.58 -22.04 -0.77
N ALA A 421 0.33 -21.80 -0.35
CA ALA A 421 -0.12 -20.56 0.28
C ALA A 421 -1.12 -20.87 1.40
N ASP A 422 -0.90 -20.30 2.59
CA ASP A 422 -1.73 -20.58 3.77
C ASP A 422 -3.10 -19.90 3.70
N PHE A 423 -3.25 -18.84 2.92
CA PHE A 423 -4.46 -18.04 2.74
C PHE A 423 -4.36 -17.19 1.45
N TRP A 424 -5.47 -16.55 1.05
CA TRP A 424 -5.46 -15.62 -0.06
C TRP A 424 -5.10 -14.21 0.42
N ALA A 425 -4.13 -13.58 -0.24
CA ALA A 425 -3.73 -12.19 0.02
C ALA A 425 -3.86 -11.38 -1.28
N PHE A 426 -4.46 -10.20 -1.19
CA PHE A 426 -4.64 -9.34 -2.36
C PHE A 426 -4.89 -7.87 -2.04
N ASP A 427 -4.71 -7.05 -3.07
CA ASP A 427 -4.66 -5.60 -3.04
C ASP A 427 -5.79 -5.04 -3.94
N PRO A 428 -7.03 -4.93 -3.42
CA PRO A 428 -8.24 -4.76 -4.19
C PRO A 428 -8.72 -3.31 -4.16
N TYR A 429 -7.96 -2.41 -4.79
CA TYR A 429 -8.23 -0.97 -4.76
C TYR A 429 -9.54 -0.57 -5.43
N VAL A 430 -9.88 -1.21 -6.56
CA VAL A 430 -11.09 -0.92 -7.34
C VAL A 430 -11.44 -2.10 -8.26
N ALA A 431 -12.74 -2.34 -8.49
CA ALA A 431 -13.21 -3.20 -9.57
C ALA A 431 -13.28 -2.44 -10.90
N GLN A 432 -13.42 -3.15 -12.02
CA GLN A 432 -13.54 -2.53 -13.34
C GLN A 432 -14.74 -3.12 -14.12
N PHE A 433 -15.12 -2.49 -15.24
CA PHE A 433 -16.03 -3.07 -16.22
C PHE A 433 -15.24 -3.65 -17.39
N ALA A 434 -15.48 -4.91 -17.73
CA ALA A 434 -14.92 -5.58 -18.90
C ALA A 434 -15.88 -5.49 -20.10
N TYR A 435 -15.31 -5.30 -21.28
CA TYR A 435 -16.03 -5.32 -22.56
C TYR A 435 -15.18 -5.97 -23.67
N PRO A 436 -15.83 -6.60 -24.66
CA PRO A 436 -15.14 -7.31 -25.74
C PRO A 436 -14.45 -6.35 -26.70
N PRO A 437 -13.45 -6.83 -27.48
CA PRO A 437 -12.86 -6.08 -28.58
C PRO A 437 -13.89 -5.84 -29.69
N GLU A 438 -13.87 -4.66 -30.32
CA GLU A 438 -14.85 -4.30 -31.36
C GLU A 438 -14.78 -5.22 -32.58
N GLU A 439 -13.57 -5.63 -32.97
CA GLU A 439 -13.28 -6.55 -34.07
C GLU A 439 -13.52 -8.03 -33.73
N GLY A 440 -13.87 -8.34 -32.47
CA GLY A 440 -14.05 -9.70 -31.97
C GLY A 440 -12.76 -10.40 -31.54
N TYR A 441 -12.90 -11.47 -30.75
CA TYR A 441 -11.76 -12.17 -30.12
C TYR A 441 -10.78 -12.76 -31.13
N ASP A 442 -11.24 -13.46 -32.16
CA ASP A 442 -10.35 -14.13 -33.12
C ASP A 442 -9.44 -13.12 -33.84
N ALA A 443 -9.99 -11.96 -34.21
CA ALA A 443 -9.23 -10.89 -34.85
C ALA A 443 -8.22 -10.24 -33.89
N CYS A 444 -8.59 -10.02 -32.63
CA CYS A 444 -7.66 -9.49 -31.63
C CYS A 444 -6.55 -10.49 -31.27
N ILE A 445 -6.91 -11.75 -30.98
CA ILE A 445 -5.97 -12.80 -30.53
C ILE A 445 -4.92 -13.11 -31.60
N SER A 446 -5.31 -13.08 -32.88
CA SER A 446 -4.41 -13.31 -34.00
C SER A 446 -3.52 -12.11 -34.36
N ASN A 447 -3.73 -10.95 -33.74
CA ASN A 447 -2.99 -9.71 -34.03
C ASN A 447 -2.26 -9.19 -32.79
N SER A 448 -0.98 -9.56 -32.63
CA SER A 448 -0.14 -9.08 -31.52
C SER A 448 0.16 -7.57 -31.54
N SER A 449 -0.21 -6.85 -32.60
CA SER A 449 -0.13 -5.39 -32.65
C SER A 449 -1.40 -4.71 -32.15
N ASN A 450 -2.45 -5.47 -31.82
CA ASN A 450 -3.67 -4.92 -31.24
C ASN A 450 -3.41 -4.38 -29.82
N PRO A 451 -3.93 -3.20 -29.45
CA PRO A 451 -3.69 -2.61 -28.12
C PRO A 451 -4.28 -3.43 -26.96
N LEU A 452 -5.28 -4.27 -27.22
CA LEU A 452 -5.86 -5.17 -26.23
C LEU A 452 -5.17 -6.53 -26.18
N TRP A 453 -4.33 -6.88 -27.16
CA TRP A 453 -3.55 -8.13 -27.11
C TRP A 453 -2.57 -8.08 -25.93
N PRO A 454 -2.37 -9.18 -25.17
CA PRO A 454 -2.89 -10.55 -25.41
C PRO A 454 -4.21 -10.87 -24.70
N VAL A 455 -4.63 -10.03 -23.76
CA VAL A 455 -5.83 -10.27 -22.95
C VAL A 455 -7.09 -10.18 -23.81
N CYS A 456 -7.08 -9.34 -24.85
CA CYS A 456 -8.20 -9.05 -25.73
C CYS A 456 -9.48 -8.69 -24.95
N VAL A 457 -9.33 -7.85 -23.93
CA VAL A 457 -10.43 -7.32 -23.12
C VAL A 457 -10.19 -5.84 -22.89
N GLY A 458 -11.17 -5.02 -23.23
CA GLY A 458 -11.19 -3.62 -22.81
C GLY A 458 -11.69 -3.51 -21.37
N THR A 459 -11.11 -2.57 -20.61
CA THR A 459 -11.56 -2.27 -19.25
C THR A 459 -11.88 -0.79 -19.10
N GLY A 460 -12.83 -0.47 -18.23
CA GLY A 460 -13.21 0.91 -17.93
C GLY A 460 -13.96 1.03 -16.61
N ASN A 461 -14.21 2.27 -16.18
CA ASN A 461 -14.91 2.59 -14.95
C ASN A 461 -16.25 3.31 -15.19
N THR A 462 -16.69 3.37 -16.45
CA THR A 462 -17.94 4.00 -16.87
C THR A 462 -18.96 2.93 -17.18
N GLN A 463 -20.15 3.06 -16.60
CA GLN A 463 -21.30 2.20 -16.85
C GLN A 463 -21.86 2.41 -18.26
N SER A 464 -22.65 1.46 -18.76
CA SER A 464 -23.29 1.55 -20.08
C SER A 464 -24.23 2.75 -20.24
N ASN A 465 -24.71 3.34 -19.14
CA ASN A 465 -25.52 4.55 -19.11
C ASN A 465 -24.70 5.87 -19.05
N GLY A 466 -23.37 5.79 -19.08
CA GLY A 466 -22.46 6.94 -19.07
C GLY A 466 -22.04 7.45 -17.69
N TRP A 467 -22.56 6.88 -16.60
CA TRP A 467 -22.13 7.26 -15.24
C TRP A 467 -20.87 6.51 -14.82
N LEU A 468 -19.97 7.20 -14.12
CA LEU A 468 -18.84 6.56 -13.44
C LEU A 468 -19.34 5.57 -12.37
N MET A 469 -18.54 4.54 -12.09
CA MET A 469 -18.82 3.57 -11.03
C MET A 469 -18.68 4.16 -9.62
N GLY A 470 -17.96 5.25 -9.46
CA GLY A 470 -17.64 5.82 -8.14
C GLY A 470 -16.90 7.15 -8.27
N ALA A 471 -16.58 7.76 -7.13
CA ALA A 471 -15.75 8.96 -7.11
C ALA A 471 -14.31 8.60 -7.47
N ILE A 472 -13.71 9.34 -8.40
CA ILE A 472 -12.32 9.13 -8.84
C ILE A 472 -11.33 9.67 -7.81
N SER A 473 -10.14 9.07 -7.78
CA SER A 473 -8.98 9.56 -7.04
C SER A 473 -8.02 10.31 -7.96
N ASP A 474 -6.87 10.73 -7.43
CA ASP A 474 -5.74 11.26 -8.22
C ASP A 474 -5.13 10.21 -9.17
N THR A 475 -5.42 8.93 -8.93
CA THR A 475 -4.92 7.79 -9.73
C THR A 475 -6.08 6.89 -10.16
N TYR A 476 -5.92 5.56 -10.10
CA TYR A 476 -6.91 4.59 -10.59
C TYR A 476 -7.93 4.16 -9.51
N SER A 477 -7.60 4.30 -8.23
CA SER A 477 -8.47 3.94 -7.11
C SER A 477 -9.77 4.76 -7.14
N MET A 478 -10.89 4.16 -6.74
CA MET A 478 -12.19 4.85 -6.72
C MET A 478 -12.99 4.52 -5.48
N ILE A 479 -13.78 5.47 -4.99
CA ILE A 479 -14.80 5.22 -3.97
C ILE A 479 -15.99 4.53 -4.63
N ALA A 480 -15.94 3.20 -4.72
CA ALA A 480 -16.97 2.35 -5.33
C ALA A 480 -17.33 1.15 -4.42
N PRO A 481 -17.83 1.39 -3.20
CA PRO A 481 -18.03 0.35 -2.19
C PRO A 481 -18.97 -0.76 -2.63
N GLN A 482 -19.93 -0.46 -3.50
CA GLN A 482 -20.89 -1.43 -4.03
C GLN A 482 -20.27 -2.57 -4.85
N TYR A 483 -18.95 -2.58 -5.07
CA TYR A 483 -18.20 -3.66 -5.72
C TYR A 483 -17.23 -4.40 -4.78
N VAL A 484 -17.09 -3.98 -3.52
CA VAL A 484 -16.15 -4.62 -2.56
C VAL A 484 -16.60 -6.04 -2.23
N ARG A 485 -17.88 -6.26 -1.98
CA ARG A 485 -18.42 -7.59 -1.67
C ARG A 485 -18.28 -8.56 -2.84
N GLN A 486 -18.47 -8.10 -4.07
CA GLN A 486 -18.32 -8.92 -5.28
C GLN A 486 -16.86 -9.33 -5.47
N GLN A 487 -15.91 -8.43 -5.21
CA GLN A 487 -14.48 -8.70 -5.24
C GLN A 487 -14.07 -9.81 -4.26
N LEU A 488 -14.45 -9.63 -2.98
CA LEU A 488 -14.20 -10.63 -1.93
C LEU A 488 -14.91 -11.96 -2.23
N GLY A 489 -16.18 -11.88 -2.64
CA GLY A 489 -17.03 -13.02 -2.96
C GLY A 489 -16.57 -13.81 -4.18
N TYR A 490 -16.01 -13.16 -5.21
CA TYR A 490 -15.46 -13.85 -6.38
C TYR A 490 -14.32 -14.79 -5.97
N VAL A 491 -13.31 -14.25 -5.28
CA VAL A 491 -12.16 -15.04 -4.81
C VAL A 491 -12.60 -16.15 -3.87
N TRP A 492 -13.44 -15.82 -2.88
CA TRP A 492 -13.98 -16.78 -1.93
C TRP A 492 -14.69 -17.95 -2.61
N ASN A 493 -15.46 -17.65 -3.66
CA ASN A 493 -16.27 -18.67 -4.33
C ASN A 493 -15.51 -19.48 -5.37
N VAL A 494 -14.51 -18.91 -6.03
CA VAL A 494 -13.74 -19.57 -7.10
C VAL A 494 -12.57 -20.34 -6.54
N TYR A 495 -11.74 -19.71 -5.70
CA TYR A 495 -10.47 -20.28 -5.24
C TYR A 495 -10.58 -21.00 -3.88
N LYS A 496 -11.69 -20.82 -3.16
CA LYS A 496 -11.97 -21.47 -1.87
C LYS A 496 -10.79 -21.41 -0.86
N PRO A 497 -10.15 -20.26 -0.67
CA PRO A 497 -9.02 -20.16 0.26
C PRO A 497 -9.48 -20.41 1.70
N SER A 498 -8.55 -20.72 2.60
CA SER A 498 -8.81 -20.85 4.03
C SER A 498 -9.29 -19.53 4.68
N GLY A 499 -8.87 -18.40 4.12
CA GLY A 499 -9.25 -17.04 4.51
C GLY A 499 -8.71 -16.03 3.50
N ILE A 500 -9.22 -14.80 3.57
CA ILE A 500 -8.87 -13.69 2.68
C ILE A 500 -8.31 -12.54 3.50
N MET A 501 -7.10 -12.09 3.18
CA MET A 501 -6.50 -10.89 3.75
C MET A 501 -6.42 -9.81 2.67
N VAL A 502 -7.05 -8.66 2.93
CA VAL A 502 -6.84 -7.44 2.14
C VAL A 502 -5.52 -6.85 2.59
N THR A 503 -4.50 -6.94 1.75
CA THR A 503 -3.12 -6.60 2.14
C THR A 503 -2.69 -5.20 1.75
N GLU A 504 -3.44 -4.56 0.86
CA GLU A 504 -3.41 -3.13 0.55
C GLU A 504 -4.78 -2.67 0.08
N PHE A 505 -5.17 -1.47 0.51
CA PHE A 505 -6.27 -0.69 -0.06
C PHE A 505 -6.08 0.77 0.38
N GLY A 506 -6.35 1.71 -0.51
CA GLY A 506 -5.97 3.11 -0.30
C GLY A 506 -6.61 4.07 -1.28
N PHE A 507 -6.50 5.36 -0.98
CA PHE A 507 -7.13 6.41 -1.80
C PHE A 507 -6.30 7.70 -1.80
N PRO A 508 -5.73 8.11 -2.95
CA PRO A 508 -5.02 9.37 -3.06
C PRO A 508 -5.99 10.48 -3.44
N GLN A 509 -6.18 11.45 -2.56
CA GLN A 509 -7.04 12.60 -2.88
C GLN A 509 -6.45 13.41 -4.04
N ILE A 510 -7.33 13.91 -4.92
CA ILE A 510 -6.93 14.68 -6.11
C ILE A 510 -6.12 15.90 -5.69
N ALA A 511 -4.93 16.06 -6.27
CA ALA A 511 -4.02 17.17 -6.02
C ALA A 511 -3.72 17.44 -4.53
N ASP A 512 -3.75 16.41 -3.67
CA ASP A 512 -3.47 16.54 -2.21
C ASP A 512 -2.09 17.18 -1.97
N SER A 513 -1.09 16.82 -2.78
CA SER A 513 0.28 17.36 -2.72
C SER A 513 0.41 18.86 -3.00
N GLU A 514 -0.59 19.46 -3.66
CA GLU A 514 -0.61 20.90 -3.97
C GLU A 514 -1.36 21.72 -2.91
N GLN A 515 -2.02 21.05 -1.97
CA GLN A 515 -2.82 21.71 -0.94
C GLN A 515 -1.95 22.22 0.21
N GLU A 516 -2.46 23.24 0.93
CA GLU A 516 -1.88 23.65 2.21
C GLU A 516 -2.00 22.52 3.25
N LEU A 517 -1.03 22.42 4.17
CA LEU A 517 -0.95 21.33 5.16
C LEU A 517 -2.28 21.06 5.88
N ARG A 518 -2.99 22.10 6.34
CA ARG A 518 -4.27 21.94 7.06
C ARG A 518 -5.37 21.28 6.23
N VAL A 519 -5.30 21.40 4.90
CA VAL A 519 -6.26 20.79 3.98
C VAL A 519 -5.88 19.33 3.75
N GLN A 520 -4.58 19.05 3.54
CA GLN A 520 -4.06 17.68 3.48
C GLN A 520 -4.40 16.90 4.76
N GLN A 521 -4.29 17.53 5.93
CA GLN A 521 -4.59 16.91 7.21
C GLN A 521 -6.08 16.58 7.41
N PHE A 522 -7.01 17.18 6.66
CA PHE A 522 -8.44 16.90 6.83
C PHE A 522 -8.96 15.78 5.92
N ASP A 523 -8.25 15.47 4.83
CA ASP A 523 -8.46 14.37 3.87
C ASP A 523 -9.77 13.57 3.95
N PHE A 524 -10.87 14.28 3.68
CA PHE A 524 -12.21 13.75 3.87
C PHE A 524 -12.51 12.55 2.97
N GLU A 525 -12.08 12.60 1.70
CA GLU A 525 -12.37 11.54 0.73
C GLU A 525 -11.66 10.22 1.07
N ARG A 526 -10.42 10.30 1.55
CA ARG A 526 -9.66 9.14 2.03
C ARG A 526 -10.33 8.48 3.24
N SER A 527 -10.84 9.30 4.17
CA SER A 527 -11.62 8.82 5.32
C SER A 527 -12.88 8.07 4.87
N MET A 528 -13.61 8.63 3.89
CA MET A 528 -14.80 7.98 3.31
C MET A 528 -14.47 6.68 2.58
N TYR A 529 -13.35 6.62 1.86
CA TYR A 529 -12.90 5.39 1.19
C TYR A 529 -12.70 4.26 2.19
N TYR A 530 -11.89 4.46 3.23
CA TYR A 530 -11.60 3.43 4.23
C TYR A 530 -12.87 2.95 4.94
N GLN A 531 -13.72 3.88 5.41
CA GLN A 531 -14.93 3.50 6.12
C GLN A 531 -15.91 2.73 5.23
N ASN A 532 -16.12 3.18 3.99
CA ASN A 532 -17.03 2.50 3.07
C ASN A 532 -16.50 1.12 2.67
N PHE A 533 -15.19 1.00 2.40
CA PHE A 533 -14.57 -0.27 2.06
C PHE A 533 -14.68 -1.29 3.21
N LEU A 534 -14.34 -0.87 4.43
CA LEU A 534 -14.41 -1.74 5.61
C LEU A 534 -15.85 -2.10 6.00
N THR A 535 -16.80 -1.19 5.81
CA THR A 535 -18.23 -1.47 6.02
C THR A 535 -18.71 -2.58 5.09
N GLU A 536 -18.38 -2.51 3.80
CA GLU A 536 -18.74 -3.57 2.85
C GLU A 536 -17.95 -4.86 3.08
N THR A 537 -16.74 -4.77 3.64
CA THR A 537 -15.99 -5.95 4.11
C THR A 537 -16.70 -6.62 5.28
N LEU A 538 -17.23 -5.88 6.25
CA LEU A 538 -18.08 -6.42 7.32
C LEU A 538 -19.32 -7.11 6.75
N HIS A 539 -19.98 -6.48 5.77
CA HIS A 539 -21.13 -7.09 5.09
C HIS A 539 -20.75 -8.39 4.36
N ALA A 540 -19.58 -8.47 3.72
CA ALA A 540 -19.11 -9.71 3.11
C ALA A 540 -18.93 -10.83 4.16
N VAL A 541 -18.39 -10.50 5.34
CA VAL A 541 -18.23 -11.47 6.44
C VAL A 541 -19.58 -11.96 6.96
N HIS A 542 -20.50 -11.04 7.29
CA HIS A 542 -21.74 -11.37 8.01
C HIS A 542 -22.90 -11.78 7.10
N SER A 543 -23.01 -11.18 5.91
CA SER A 543 -24.12 -11.42 5.00
C SER A 543 -23.80 -12.46 3.93
N ASP A 544 -22.54 -12.52 3.46
CA ASP A 544 -22.12 -13.41 2.37
C ASP A 544 -21.35 -14.64 2.86
N GLY A 545 -20.96 -14.68 4.14
CA GLY A 545 -20.20 -15.78 4.73
C GLY A 545 -18.77 -15.88 4.20
N VAL A 546 -18.17 -14.77 3.76
CA VAL A 546 -16.78 -14.73 3.31
C VAL A 546 -15.85 -14.65 4.51
N ASN A 547 -14.87 -15.56 4.61
CA ASN A 547 -13.88 -15.51 5.69
C ASN A 547 -12.79 -14.47 5.41
N VAL A 548 -13.06 -13.21 5.72
CA VAL A 548 -12.04 -12.14 5.71
C VAL A 548 -11.34 -12.10 7.06
N ILE A 549 -10.01 -12.25 7.04
CA ILE A 549 -9.16 -12.44 8.23
C ILE A 549 -8.32 -11.20 8.56
N GLY A 550 -8.22 -10.25 7.64
CA GLY A 550 -7.45 -9.04 7.87
C GLY A 550 -7.57 -7.99 6.76
N ALA A 551 -7.20 -6.76 7.10
CA ALA A 551 -7.20 -5.60 6.22
C ALA A 551 -6.09 -4.62 6.59
N LEU A 552 -5.16 -4.34 5.68
CA LEU A 552 -4.03 -3.43 5.89
C LEU A 552 -4.17 -2.20 4.99
N ALA A 553 -4.15 -1.01 5.58
CA ALA A 553 -4.25 0.24 4.83
C ALA A 553 -2.96 0.52 4.04
N TRP A 554 -3.09 0.79 2.73
CA TRP A 554 -2.04 1.43 1.94
C TRP A 554 -2.32 2.94 1.84
N SER A 555 -1.47 3.81 2.35
CA SER A 555 -0.33 3.51 3.22
C SER A 555 -0.34 4.43 4.43
N TRP A 556 0.50 4.13 5.40
CA TRP A 556 0.55 4.96 6.60
C TRP A 556 1.20 6.34 6.38
N ILE A 557 1.85 6.56 5.23
CA ILE A 557 2.66 7.75 4.93
C ILE A 557 2.59 8.09 3.44
N ASP A 558 2.53 9.37 3.12
CA ASP A 558 2.65 9.83 1.74
C ASP A 558 4.03 9.45 1.25
N ASN A 559 4.13 8.75 0.13
CA ASN A 559 5.38 8.13 -0.28
C ASN A 559 5.73 8.33 -1.75
N ASN A 560 6.84 7.72 -2.17
CA ASN A 560 7.24 7.67 -3.57
C ASN A 560 6.40 6.63 -4.33
N GLU A 561 5.34 7.06 -5.01
CA GLU A 561 4.52 6.18 -5.85
C GLU A 561 5.19 6.00 -7.21
N PHE A 562 6.20 5.11 -7.25
CA PHE A 562 6.91 4.68 -8.47
C PHE A 562 7.57 5.82 -9.26
N GLY A 563 8.21 6.75 -8.54
CA GLY A 563 8.84 7.95 -9.10
C GLY A 563 7.98 9.21 -8.99
N ASN A 564 6.76 9.11 -8.45
CA ASN A 564 5.86 10.24 -8.28
C ASN A 564 5.51 10.51 -6.80
N PHE A 565 5.89 11.69 -6.28
CA PHE A 565 5.53 12.14 -4.93
C PHE A 565 4.19 12.90 -4.86
N GLY A 566 3.56 13.16 -6.01
CA GLY A 566 2.30 13.88 -6.11
C GLY A 566 1.08 13.03 -5.74
N HIS A 567 1.16 11.72 -5.94
CA HIS A 567 0.10 10.76 -5.63
C HIS A 567 0.16 10.37 -4.15
N GLN A 568 -0.52 11.14 -3.31
CA GLN A 568 -0.45 10.99 -1.85
C GLN A 568 -1.42 9.91 -1.33
N TYR A 569 -0.98 8.65 -1.23
CA TYR A 569 -1.79 7.58 -0.62
C TYR A 569 -1.82 7.58 0.91
N GLY A 570 -0.92 8.34 1.53
CA GLY A 570 -0.65 8.26 2.95
C GLY A 570 -1.75 8.81 3.84
N MET A 571 -1.93 8.14 4.97
CA MET A 571 -2.68 8.68 6.11
C MET A 571 -1.84 9.66 6.98
N GLN A 572 -0.57 9.88 6.62
CA GLN A 572 0.31 10.92 7.17
C GLN A 572 1.00 11.67 6.04
N THR A 573 1.10 13.00 6.17
CA THR A 573 1.89 13.82 5.23
C THR A 573 3.38 13.67 5.49
N VAL A 574 4.20 13.94 4.46
CA VAL A 574 5.67 14.10 4.61
C VAL A 574 6.09 15.47 4.11
N ASN A 575 6.69 16.27 4.97
CA ASN A 575 7.30 17.52 4.56
C ASN A 575 8.71 17.27 4.01
N ARG A 576 8.82 17.06 2.70
CA ARG A 576 10.12 16.80 2.03
C ARG A 576 11.00 18.04 1.85
N THR A 577 10.54 19.22 2.32
CA THR A 577 11.23 20.51 2.10
C THR A 577 11.86 21.11 3.35
N ASP A 578 11.56 20.59 4.55
CA ASP A 578 12.09 21.10 5.82
C ASP A 578 13.47 20.52 6.20
N GLY A 579 13.99 19.59 5.39
CA GLY A 579 15.25 18.88 5.66
C GLY A 579 15.19 17.86 6.80
N LEU A 580 14.04 17.73 7.47
CA LEU A 580 13.79 16.81 8.59
C LEU A 580 12.78 15.71 8.23
N PHE A 581 12.05 15.89 7.12
CA PHE A 581 11.02 14.98 6.65
C PHE A 581 9.90 14.83 7.68
N THR A 582 9.44 15.94 8.26
CA THR A 582 8.43 15.92 9.34
C THR A 582 7.13 15.24 8.87
N ARG A 583 6.59 14.36 9.71
CA ARG A 583 5.29 13.70 9.49
C ARG A 583 4.17 14.46 10.21
N HIS A 584 3.00 14.54 9.59
CA HIS A 584 1.77 15.00 10.28
C HIS A 584 0.63 14.02 10.04
N TYR A 585 -0.15 13.73 11.08
CA TYR A 585 -1.35 12.91 10.94
C TYR A 585 -2.40 13.62 10.10
N LYS A 586 -3.02 12.87 9.20
CA LYS A 586 -4.25 13.26 8.52
C LYS A 586 -5.46 12.66 9.26
N ARG A 587 -6.65 13.16 8.98
CA ARG A 587 -7.91 12.71 9.59
C ARG A 587 -8.16 11.23 9.34
N SER A 588 -7.86 10.74 8.14
CA SER A 588 -8.13 9.37 7.73
C SER A 588 -7.54 8.31 8.68
N ILE A 589 -6.35 8.56 9.26
CA ILE A 589 -5.73 7.60 10.20
C ILE A 589 -6.55 7.45 11.48
N PHE A 590 -7.15 8.55 11.96
CA PHE A 590 -8.00 8.53 13.14
C PHE A 590 -9.30 7.80 12.84
N ASP A 591 -9.94 8.15 11.73
CA ASP A 591 -11.19 7.52 11.31
C ASP A 591 -11.00 6.01 11.03
N TYR A 592 -9.83 5.60 10.52
CA TYR A 592 -9.44 4.20 10.32
C TYR A 592 -9.26 3.45 11.64
N VAL A 593 -8.48 4.00 12.59
CA VAL A 593 -8.30 3.41 13.93
C VAL A 593 -9.64 3.31 14.68
N ASP A 594 -10.45 4.37 14.64
CA ASP A 594 -11.75 4.38 15.31
C ASP A 594 -12.70 3.33 14.75
N PHE A 595 -12.65 3.09 13.43
CA PHE A 595 -13.42 2.02 12.83
C PHE A 595 -13.11 0.68 13.53
N PHE A 596 -11.84 0.28 13.63
CA PHE A 596 -11.50 -1.00 14.25
C PHE A 596 -11.83 -1.06 15.74
N HIS A 597 -11.65 0.02 16.50
CA HIS A 597 -12.08 0.05 17.90
C HIS A 597 -13.59 -0.14 18.09
N ASN A 598 -14.40 0.29 17.12
CA ASN A 598 -15.84 0.12 17.18
C ASN A 598 -16.31 -1.22 16.59
N TYR A 599 -15.54 -1.80 15.67
CA TYR A 599 -15.97 -2.93 14.83
C TYR A 599 -15.15 -4.21 15.00
N ILE A 600 -14.20 -4.29 15.94
CA ILE A 600 -13.57 -5.56 16.35
C ILE A 600 -14.27 -6.10 17.60
N ALA A 601 -14.48 -7.41 17.66
CA ALA A 601 -15.01 -8.07 18.85
C ALA A 601 -14.01 -7.98 20.01
N SER A 602 -14.51 -7.63 21.20
CA SER A 602 -13.73 -7.51 22.44
C SER A 602 -13.22 -8.84 22.98
#